data_AF-A0A946DU91-F1
#
_entry.id   AF-A0A946DU91-F1
#
_cell.length_a   1.000
_cell.length_b   1.000
_cell.length_c   1.000
_cell.angle_alpha   90.00
_cell.angle_beta   90.00
_cell.angle_gamma   90.00
#
_symmetry.space_group_name_H-M   'P 1'
#
loop_
_entity.id
_entity.type
_entity.pdbx_description
1 polymer ?
#
loop_
_entity_poly.entity_id
_entity_poly.type
_entity_poly.pdbx_seq_one_letter_code
_entity_poly.pdbx_strand_id
1 'polypeptide(L)'
;MQDIVIGNLTFRIEHRTFGGDRGPAIRVFGEVEGRDVQLLRFDCFESDPHYHYDPTDKNVMFHLDRLTMVDPLEFSLSQIAGNAKAMIEKAGFAGVAADVDQAELSTRAGEIRQLVLAGSS
;
A
#
# COMPACT_ATOMS: atom_id res chain seq x y z
N MET A 1 14.16 -5.41 -1.09
CA MET A 1 13.30 -4.36 -0.50
C MET A 1 13.69 -3.04 -1.13
N GLN A 2 12.72 -2.30 -1.67
CA GLN A 2 12.93 -1.03 -2.37
C GLN A 2 11.96 0.00 -1.82
N ASP A 3 12.42 1.25 -1.64
CA ASP A 3 11.61 2.33 -1.07
C ASP A 3 11.49 3.47 -2.09
N ILE A 4 10.34 4.15 -2.08
CA ILE A 4 10.12 5.41 -2.78
C ILE A 4 9.32 6.37 -1.91
N VAL A 5 9.71 7.64 -1.94
CA VAL A 5 9.01 8.72 -1.24
C VAL A 5 8.19 9.52 -2.26
N ILE A 6 6.91 9.71 -1.95
CA ILE A 6 5.99 10.55 -2.72
C ILE A 6 5.22 11.41 -1.72
N GLY A 7 5.38 12.73 -1.80
CA GLY A 7 4.90 13.66 -0.78
C GLY A 7 5.40 13.29 0.62
N ASN A 8 4.47 13.21 1.57
CA ASN A 8 4.73 12.85 2.98
C ASN A 8 4.70 11.34 3.25
N LEU A 9 4.56 10.49 2.21
CA LEU A 9 4.45 9.04 2.35
C LEU A 9 5.69 8.32 1.84
N THR A 10 6.07 7.25 2.54
CA THR A 10 7.08 6.30 2.07
C THR A 10 6.41 4.99 1.67
N PHE A 11 6.62 4.57 0.43
CA PHE A 11 6.17 3.28 -0.10
C PHE A 11 7.33 2.31 -0.09
N ARG A 12 7.21 1.24 0.68
CA ARG A 12 8.21 0.18 0.81
C ARG A 12 7.70 -1.10 0.17
N ILE A 13 8.45 -1.57 -0.82
CA ILE A 13 8.10 -2.70 -1.69
C ILE A 13 8.92 -3.90 -1.24
N GLU A 14 8.22 -4.99 -0.94
CA GLU A 14 8.82 -6.24 -0.48
C GLU A 14 8.13 -7.42 -1.16
N HIS A 15 8.87 -8.27 -1.85
CA HIS A 15 8.36 -9.55 -2.32
C HIS A 15 8.44 -10.55 -1.19
N ARG A 16 7.30 -11.10 -0.82
CA ARG A 16 7.15 -11.92 0.38
C ARG A 16 6.66 -13.30 0.01
N THR A 17 7.11 -14.28 0.79
CA THR A 17 6.53 -15.62 0.85
C THR A 17 6.01 -15.82 2.27
N PHE A 18 4.72 -16.12 2.41
CA PHE A 18 4.07 -16.29 3.70
C PHE A 18 2.92 -17.29 3.60
N GLY A 19 2.86 -18.24 4.54
CA GLY A 19 1.73 -19.19 4.62
C GLY A 19 1.56 -20.10 3.38
N GLY A 20 2.60 -20.28 2.57
CA GLY A 20 2.52 -21.00 1.29
C GLY A 20 2.05 -20.16 0.10
N ASP A 21 1.76 -18.87 0.32
CA ASP A 21 1.46 -17.89 -0.71
C ASP A 21 2.65 -16.95 -0.95
N ARG A 22 2.62 -16.21 -2.06
CA ARG A 22 3.68 -15.27 -2.43
C ARG A 22 3.15 -14.09 -3.23
N GLY A 23 3.88 -12.98 -3.19
CA GLY A 23 3.63 -11.82 -4.04
C GLY A 23 4.27 -10.55 -3.50
N PRO A 24 4.17 -9.43 -4.24
CA PRO A 24 4.64 -8.15 -3.75
C PRO A 24 3.71 -7.60 -2.67
N ALA A 25 4.30 -7.03 -1.63
CA ALA A 25 3.65 -6.21 -0.63
C ALA A 25 4.07 -4.76 -0.80
N ILE A 26 3.08 -3.87 -0.91
CA ILE A 26 3.29 -2.42 -0.91
C ILE A 26 2.90 -1.92 0.48
N ARG A 27 3.89 -1.54 1.27
CA ARG A 27 3.71 -1.00 2.61
C ARG A 27 3.75 0.52 2.55
N VAL A 28 2.75 1.19 3.11
CA VAL A 28 2.65 2.65 3.11
C VAL A 28 2.94 3.17 4.51
N PHE A 29 3.93 4.04 4.63
CA PHE A 29 4.38 4.63 5.87
C PHE A 29 4.23 6.15 5.87
N GLY A 30 4.08 6.72 7.06
CA GLY A 30 4.15 8.16 7.29
C GLY A 30 4.51 8.47 8.74
N GLU A 31 4.90 9.72 9.00
CA GLU A 31 5.31 10.16 10.32
C GLU A 31 4.10 10.43 11.23
N VAL A 32 4.07 9.79 12.40
CA VAL A 32 3.11 10.06 13.47
C VAL A 32 3.90 10.30 14.75
N GLU A 33 3.85 11.54 15.27
CA GLU A 33 4.56 11.94 16.49
C GLU A 33 6.07 11.60 16.45
N GLY A 34 6.74 11.90 15.34
CA GLY A 34 8.16 11.62 15.14
C GLY A 34 8.52 10.15 14.95
N ARG A 35 7.54 9.27 14.76
CA ARG A 35 7.73 7.84 14.52
C ARG A 35 7.26 7.46 13.11
N ASP A 36 8.02 6.60 12.45
CA ASP A 36 7.63 5.99 11.18
C ASP A 36 6.57 4.91 11.44
N VAL A 37 5.33 5.16 11.03
CA VAL A 37 4.18 4.27 11.30
C VAL A 37 3.68 3.70 9.98
N GLN A 38 3.46 2.37 9.96
CA GLN A 38 2.84 1.71 8.82
C GLN A 38 1.33 1.99 8.82
N LEU A 39 0.88 2.82 7.89
CA LEU A 39 -0.50 3.31 7.81
C LEU A 39 -1.40 2.32 7.09
N LEU A 40 -0.91 1.77 5.98
CA LEU A 40 -1.60 0.82 5.12
C LEU A 40 -0.64 -0.30 4.65
N ARG A 41 -1.21 -1.43 4.24
CA ARG A 41 -0.46 -2.48 3.51
C ARG A 41 -1.33 -3.09 2.43
N PHE A 42 -0.78 -3.26 1.24
CA PHE A 42 -1.41 -3.99 0.16
C PHE A 42 -0.57 -5.24 -0.12
N ASP A 43 -1.09 -6.41 0.23
CA ASP A 43 -0.46 -7.70 -0.02
C ASP A 43 -1.05 -8.27 -1.31
N CYS A 44 -0.34 -8.09 -2.43
CA CYS A 44 -0.78 -8.51 -3.76
C CYS A 44 -0.40 -9.98 -3.99
N PHE A 45 -0.81 -10.86 -3.09
CA PHE A 45 -0.44 -12.27 -3.14
C PHE A 45 -1.21 -13.03 -4.22
N GLU A 46 -0.61 -14.12 -4.71
CA GLU A 46 -1.16 -14.92 -5.80
C GLU A 46 -2.45 -15.64 -5.39
N SER A 47 -2.55 -16.13 -4.15
CA SER A 47 -3.67 -16.97 -3.70
C SER A 47 -4.70 -16.21 -2.89
N ASP A 48 -4.25 -15.38 -1.95
CA ASP A 48 -5.06 -14.60 -1.02
C ASP A 48 -4.65 -13.11 -1.03
N PRO A 49 -4.91 -12.37 -2.13
CA PRO A 49 -4.62 -10.95 -2.16
C PRO A 49 -5.53 -10.18 -1.20
N HIS A 50 -4.96 -9.27 -0.42
CA HIS A 50 -5.69 -8.52 0.60
C HIS A 50 -4.99 -7.21 0.96
N TYR A 51 -5.69 -6.33 1.69
CA TYR A 51 -5.12 -5.07 2.16
C TYR A 51 -5.52 -4.77 3.60
N HIS A 52 -4.69 -3.97 4.28
CA HIS A 52 -4.78 -3.67 5.70
C HIS A 52 -4.87 -2.16 5.94
N TYR A 53 -5.70 -1.78 6.90
CA TYR A 53 -5.65 -0.49 7.58
C TYR A 53 -4.96 -0.67 8.94
N ASP A 54 -4.00 0.20 9.23
CA ASP A 54 -3.25 0.18 10.48
C ASP A 54 -2.67 -1.23 10.80
N PRO A 55 -1.83 -1.79 9.91
CA PRO A 55 -1.33 -3.17 10.00
C PRO A 55 -0.50 -3.48 11.26
N THR A 56 -0.09 -2.48 12.04
CA THR A 56 0.73 -2.66 13.24
C THR A 56 -0.09 -2.71 14.52
N ASP A 57 -1.21 -1.98 14.60
CA ASP A 57 -2.07 -1.94 15.80
C ASP A 57 -3.41 -2.65 15.54
N LYS A 58 -4.36 -2.00 14.83
CA LYS A 58 -5.70 -2.59 14.63
C LYS A 58 -5.73 -3.74 13.62
N ASN A 59 -4.84 -3.73 12.64
CA ASN A 59 -4.68 -4.72 11.58
C ASN A 59 -6.01 -5.11 10.90
N VAL A 60 -6.79 -4.11 10.50
CA VAL A 60 -8.10 -4.34 9.85
C VAL A 60 -7.86 -4.78 8.42
N MET A 61 -8.17 -6.03 8.12
CA MET A 61 -7.86 -6.69 6.86
C MET A 61 -9.10 -6.87 5.98
N PHE A 62 -8.92 -6.70 4.66
CA PHE A 62 -9.95 -6.90 3.64
C PHE A 62 -9.41 -7.79 2.52
N HIS A 63 -10.03 -8.95 2.33
CA HIS A 63 -9.69 -9.87 1.24
C HIS A 63 -10.27 -9.40 -0.09
N LEU A 64 -9.53 -9.66 -1.16
CA LEU A 64 -9.93 -9.35 -2.51
C LEU A 64 -10.50 -10.60 -3.18
N ASP A 65 -11.72 -10.48 -3.74
CA ASP A 65 -12.38 -11.60 -4.41
C ASP A 65 -11.75 -11.85 -5.79
N ARG A 66 -11.01 -12.96 -5.90
CA ARG A 66 -10.34 -13.37 -7.12
C ARG A 66 -11.26 -13.80 -8.26
N LEU A 67 -12.54 -14.06 -7.99
CA LEU A 67 -13.50 -14.37 -9.05
C LEU A 67 -13.93 -13.13 -9.83
N THR A 68 -13.82 -11.95 -9.21
CA THR A 68 -14.25 -10.67 -9.78
C THR A 68 -13.08 -9.74 -10.07
N MET A 69 -11.94 -9.98 -9.43
CA MET A 69 -10.72 -9.18 -9.58
C MET A 69 -9.75 -9.74 -10.61
N VAL A 70 -9.34 -8.88 -11.54
CA VAL A 70 -8.40 -9.25 -12.60
C VAL A 70 -6.95 -9.27 -12.10
N ASP A 71 -6.51 -8.22 -11.41
CA ASP A 71 -5.11 -8.10 -10.96
C ASP A 71 -5.03 -7.35 -9.61
N PRO A 72 -4.49 -7.98 -8.54
CA PRO A 72 -4.39 -7.36 -7.22
C PRO A 72 -3.39 -6.20 -7.16
N LEU A 73 -2.36 -6.19 -8.00
CA LEU A 73 -1.43 -5.07 -8.11
C LEU A 73 -2.11 -3.86 -8.75
N GLU A 74 -2.84 -4.07 -9.84
CA GLU A 74 -3.61 -2.99 -10.48
C GLU A 74 -4.67 -2.42 -9.54
N PHE A 75 -5.38 -3.28 -8.81
CA PHE A 75 -6.32 -2.84 -7.77
C PHE A 75 -5.60 -1.96 -6.74
N SER A 76 -4.49 -2.43 -6.18
CA SER A 76 -3.74 -1.71 -5.15
C SER A 76 -3.22 -0.36 -5.64
N LEU A 77 -2.66 -0.30 -6.85
CA LEU A 77 -2.20 0.94 -7.47
C LEU A 77 -3.35 1.92 -7.72
N SER A 78 -4.53 1.42 -8.12
CA SER A 78 -5.72 2.26 -8.28
C SER A 78 -6.19 2.86 -6.95
N GLN A 79 -6.11 2.09 -5.86
CA GLN A 79 -6.43 2.60 -4.52
C GLN A 79 -5.41 3.63 -4.06
N ILE A 80 -4.12 3.42 -4.32
CA ILE A 80 -3.08 4.40 -4.00
C ILE A 80 -3.29 5.69 -4.78
N ALA A 81 -3.55 5.58 -6.09
CA ALA A 81 -3.73 6.73 -6.98
C ALA A 81 -5.01 7.54 -6.70
N GLY A 82 -6.11 6.88 -6.33
CA GLY A 82 -7.41 7.53 -6.15
C GLY A 82 -7.83 7.79 -4.70
N ASN A 83 -7.42 6.93 -3.76
CA ASN A 83 -8.07 6.80 -2.45
C ASN A 83 -7.12 6.84 -1.25
N ALA A 84 -5.79 6.87 -1.44
CA ALA A 84 -4.81 6.76 -0.35
C ALA A 84 -5.10 7.72 0.81
N LYS A 85 -5.35 9.00 0.54
CA LYS A 85 -5.68 10.01 1.53
C LYS A 85 -6.89 9.60 2.39
N ALA A 86 -8.00 9.27 1.76
CA ALA A 86 -9.22 8.86 2.45
C ALA A 86 -9.04 7.53 3.21
N MET A 87 -8.23 6.61 2.68
CA MET A 87 -7.92 5.36 3.37
C MET A 87 -7.08 5.60 4.63
N ILE A 88 -6.06 6.46 4.56
CA ILE A 88 -5.22 6.83 5.71
C ILE A 88 -6.05 7.56 6.78
N GLU A 89 -6.95 8.44 6.37
CA GLU A 89 -7.90 9.09 7.30
C GLU A 89 -8.79 8.05 8.00
N LYS A 90 -9.35 7.11 7.24
CA LYS A 90 -10.19 6.02 7.77
C LYS A 90 -9.43 5.04 8.68
N ALA A 91 -8.11 4.88 8.49
CA ALA A 91 -7.25 4.12 9.40
C ALA A 91 -7.13 4.78 10.79
N GLY A 92 -7.44 6.08 10.89
CA GLY A 92 -7.32 6.89 12.09
C GLY A 92 -6.13 7.85 12.08
N PHE A 93 -5.44 8.01 10.94
CA PHE A 93 -4.26 8.86 10.80
C PHE A 93 -4.60 10.18 10.10
N ALA A 94 -5.65 10.87 10.56
CA ALA A 94 -6.14 12.11 9.95
C ALA A 94 -5.07 13.21 9.86
N GLY A 95 -4.15 13.29 10.82
CA GLY A 95 -3.02 14.22 10.78
C GLY A 95 -2.11 13.98 9.57
N VAL A 96 -1.72 12.72 9.32
CA VAL A 96 -0.92 12.37 8.14
C VAL A 96 -1.71 12.58 6.86
N ALA A 97 -3.00 12.21 6.85
CA ALA A 97 -3.87 12.35 5.68
C ALA A 97 -4.07 13.81 5.25
N ALA A 98 -4.01 14.77 6.19
CA ALA A 98 -4.14 16.19 5.89
C ALA A 98 -3.05 16.67 4.91
N ASP A 99 -1.84 16.13 5.04
CA ASP A 99 -0.65 16.50 4.27
C ASP A 99 -0.46 15.66 2.99
N VAL A 100 -1.32 14.67 2.75
CA VAL A 100 -1.27 13.85 1.53
C VAL A 100 -1.74 14.65 0.32
N ASP A 101 -0.83 14.83 -0.65
CA ASP A 101 -1.16 15.29 -2.00
C ASP A 101 -1.61 14.10 -2.87
N GLN A 102 -2.94 13.92 -2.94
CA GLN A 102 -3.54 12.84 -3.73
C GLN A 102 -3.29 13.00 -5.24
N ALA A 103 -3.11 14.22 -5.74
CA ALA A 103 -2.84 14.46 -7.16
C ALA A 103 -1.41 14.08 -7.54
N GLU A 104 -0.44 14.35 -6.66
CA GLU A 104 0.93 13.85 -6.81
C GLU A 104 0.95 12.31 -6.80
N LEU A 105 0.28 11.68 -5.83
CA LEU A 105 0.17 10.22 -5.78
C LEU A 105 -0.45 9.64 -7.06
N SER A 106 -1.52 10.25 -7.55
CA SER A 106 -2.16 9.81 -8.81
C SER A 106 -1.20 9.89 -10.00
N THR A 107 -0.37 10.92 -10.07
CA THR A 107 0.60 11.12 -11.17
C THR A 107 1.77 10.14 -11.08
N ARG A 108 2.20 9.82 -9.86
CA ARG A 108 3.43 9.07 -9.59
C ARG A 108 3.22 7.60 -9.21
N ALA A 109 1.98 7.10 -9.13
CA ALA A 109 1.67 5.69 -8.86
C ALA A 109 2.35 4.72 -9.84
N GLY A 110 2.62 5.15 -11.07
CA GLY A 110 3.40 4.38 -12.04
C GLY A 110 4.83 4.05 -11.59
N GLU A 111 5.46 4.91 -10.79
CA GLU A 111 6.81 4.67 -10.25
C GLU A 111 6.81 3.49 -9.25
N ILE A 112 5.77 3.36 -8.43
CA ILE A 112 5.58 2.23 -7.52
C ILE A 112 5.49 0.92 -8.31
N ARG A 113 4.75 0.92 -9.42
CA ARG A 113 4.67 -0.24 -10.33
C ARG A 113 6.05 -0.65 -10.84
N GLN A 114 6.85 0.30 -11.30
CA GLN A 114 8.18 0.00 -11.82
C GLN A 114 9.07 -0.66 -10.77
N LEU A 115 9.02 -0.21 -9.51
CA LEU A 115 9.75 -0.83 -8.42
C LEU A 115 9.26 -2.25 -8.11
N VAL A 116 7.94 -2.47 -8.13
CA VAL A 116 7.36 -3.81 -7.96
C VAL A 116 7.86 -4.76 -9.05
N LEU A 117 7.86 -4.34 -10.31
CA LEU A 117 8.32 -5.17 -11.43
C LEU A 117 9.83 -5.42 -11.40
N ALA A 118 10.62 -4.41 -11.05
CA ALA A 118 12.08 -4.53 -10.91
C ALA A 118 12.51 -5.46 -9.77
N GLY A 119 11.67 -5.63 -8.75
CA GLY A 119 11.94 -6.54 -7.62
C GLY A 119 11.54 -8.00 -7.88
N SER A 120 10.88 -8.29 -9.00
CA SER A 120 10.40 -9.64 -9.37
C SER A 120 11.42 -10.48 -10.15
N SER A 121 12.61 -9.94 -10.43
CA SER A 121 13.69 -10.58 -11.19
C SER A 121 14.64 -11.42 -10.34
#